data_AF-A0A973T9C2-F1
#
_entry.id   AF-A0A973T9C2-F1
#
_cell.length_a   1.000
_cell.length_b   1.000
_cell.length_c   1.000
_cell.angle_alpha   90.00
_cell.angle_beta   90.00
_cell.angle_gamma   90.00
#
_symmetry.space_group_name_H-M   'P 1'
#
loop_
_entity.id
_entity.type
_entity.pdbx_description
1 polymer ?
#
loop_
_entity_poly.entity_id
_entity_poly.type
_entity_poly.pdbx_seq_one_letter_code
_entity_poly.pdbx_strand_id
1 'polypeptide(L)' 'MPHLARRLFALPQDLEGAAQSWLEHGERTPRAARYASSVVLLRDSPTGLETWLGYRPGSSPLGVLAFPGGSLDASDEI' A
#
# COMPACT_ATOMS: atom_id res chain seq x y z
N MET A 1 40.37 1.87 6.16
CA MET A 1 38.97 1.52 5.84
C MET A 1 38.18 2.81 5.83
N PRO A 2 37.65 3.29 4.69
CA PRO A 2 36.89 4.53 4.70
C PRO A 2 35.62 4.31 5.53
N HIS A 3 35.41 5.17 6.53
CA HIS A 3 34.20 5.17 7.34
C HIS A 3 33.02 5.49 6.41
N LEU A 4 32.17 4.50 6.15
CA LEU A 4 30.95 4.70 5.38
C LEU A 4 30.10 5.72 6.16
N ALA A 5 30.00 6.95 5.66
CA ALA A 5 29.29 8.02 6.35
C ALA A 5 27.83 7.59 6.56
N ARG A 6 27.42 7.42 7.82
CA ARG A 6 26.06 7.02 8.17
C ARG A 6 25.12 8.19 7.84
N ARG A 7 24.34 8.05 6.76
CA ARG A 7 23.31 9.02 6.40
C ARG A 7 22.04 8.73 7.20
N LEU A 8 21.60 9.71 7.98
CA LEU A 8 20.33 9.67 8.71
C LEU A 8 19.30 10.52 7.96
N PHE A 9 18.03 10.12 8.04
CA PHE A 9 16.89 10.85 7.51
C PHE A 9 15.99 11.28 8.67
N ALA A 10 15.46 12.50 8.61
CA ALA A 10 14.49 12.95 9.60
C ALA A 10 13.22 12.11 9.47
N LEU A 11 12.73 11.59 10.60
CA LEU A 11 11.46 10.87 10.64
C LEU A 11 10.32 11.90 10.72
N PRO A 12 9.39 11.91 9.75
CA PRO A 12 8.17 12.71 9.85
C PRO A 12 7.39 12.35 11.13
N GLN A 13 6.86 13.36 11.83
CA GLN A 13 6.20 13.17 13.13
C GLN A 13 5.00 12.22 13.05
N ASP A 14 4.26 12.25 11.94
CA ASP A 14 3.14 11.36 11.66
C ASP A 14 3.54 9.89 11.47
N LEU A 15 4.83 9.62 11.26
CA LEU A 15 5.39 8.27 11.11
C LEU A 15 6.09 7.75 12.37
N GLU A 16 6.15 8.51 13.46
CA GLU A 16 6.78 8.09 14.72
C GLU A 16 6.19 6.78 15.27
N GLY A 17 4.86 6.66 15.27
CA GLY A 17 4.19 5.44 15.74
C GLY A 17 4.50 4.22 14.87
N ALA A 18 4.60 4.40 13.55
CA ALA A 18 4.96 3.32 12.63
C ALA A 18 6.43 2.90 12.82
N ALA A 19 7.34 3.85 13.00
CA ALA A 19 8.75 3.58 13.25
C ALA A 19 8.96 2.86 14.60
N GLN A 20 8.27 3.29 15.65
CA GLN A 20 8.32 2.63 16.96
C GLN A 20 7.79 1.19 16.86
N SER A 21 6.64 1.00 16.21
CA SER A 21 6.08 -0.33 15.97
C SER A 21 7.05 -1.23 15.20
N TRP A 22 7.75 -0.70 14.19
CA TRP A 22 8.79 -1.45 13.46
C TRP A 22 9.96 -1.85 14.35
N LEU A 23 10.48 -0.94 15.19
CA LEU A 23 11.57 -1.26 16.12
C LEU A 23 11.17 -2.34 17.13
N GLU A 24 9.95 -2.27 17.65
CA GLU A 24 9.47 -3.20 18.68
C GLU A 24 9.03 -4.55 18.10
N HIS A 25 8.56 -4.58 16.85
CA HIS A 25 7.79 -5.71 16.31
C HIS A 25 8.22 -6.15 14.91
N GLY A 26 9.21 -5.51 14.28
CA GLY A 26 9.58 -5.74 12.88
C GLY A 26 10.09 -7.15 12.59
N GLU A 27 10.68 -7.81 13.59
CA GLU A 27 11.14 -9.21 13.50
C GLU A 27 9.99 -10.23 13.65
N ARG A 28 8.75 -9.80 13.89
CA ARG A 28 7.60 -10.72 13.96
C ARG A 28 7.31 -11.30 12.59
N THR A 29 6.94 -12.58 12.58
CA THR A 29 6.41 -13.24 11.39
C THR A 29 5.23 -12.42 10.84
N PRO A 30 5.27 -11.97 9.58
CA PRO A 30 4.16 -11.28 8.95
C PRO A 30 2.90 -12.14 8.98
N ARG A 31 1.73 -11.49 9.00
CA ARG A 31 0.46 -12.20 8.82
C ARG A 31 0.46 -12.92 7.46
N ALA A 32 -0.22 -14.07 7.41
CA ALA A 32 -0.44 -14.79 6.18
C ALA A 32 -1.05 -13.86 5.11
N ALA A 33 -0.57 -13.99 3.88
CA ALA A 33 -1.10 -13.22 2.76
C ALA A 33 -2.59 -13.52 2.57
N ARG A 34 -3.37 -12.47 2.33
CA ARG A 34 -4.81 -12.60 2.07
C ARG A 34 -5.04 -12.56 0.56
N TYR A 35 -5.79 -13.54 0.05
CA TYR A 35 -6.23 -13.53 -1.34
C TYR A 35 -7.14 -12.33 -1.61
N ALA A 36 -6.89 -11.67 -2.72
CA ALA A 36 -7.60 -10.47 -3.14
C ALA A 36 -7.57 -10.37 -4.66
N SER A 37 -8.57 -9.69 -5.21
CA SER A 37 -8.68 -9.40 -6.62
C SER A 37 -8.89 -7.89 -6.82
N SER A 38 -8.54 -7.42 -8.01
CA SER A 38 -8.77 -6.04 -8.42
C SER A 38 -9.19 -6.01 -9.88
N VAL A 39 -10.02 -5.04 -10.23
CA VAL A 39 -10.52 -4.84 -11.58
C VAL A 39 -9.95 -3.55 -12.15
N VAL A 40 -9.45 -3.64 -13.38
CA VAL A 40 -8.98 -2.47 -14.14
C VAL A 40 -10.05 -2.15 -15.18
N LEU A 41 -10.79 -1.07 -14.95
CA LEU A 41 -11.81 -0.60 -15.88
C LEU A 41 -11.17 0.34 -16.88
N LEU A 42 -11.13 -0.08 -18.14
CA LEU A 42 -10.53 0.66 -19.23
C LEU A 42 -11.60 1.36 -20.08
N ARG A 43 -11.26 2.54 -20.59
CA ARG A 43 -12.07 3.31 -21.54
C ARG A 43 -11.19 3.89 -22.62
N ASP A 44 -11.51 3.65 -23.88
CA ASP A 44 -10.91 4.38 -24.99
C ASP A 44 -11.44 5.83 -25.02
N SER A 45 -10.53 6.80 -25.16
CA SER A 45 -10.88 8.22 -25.32
C SER A 45 -10.08 8.87 -26.46
N PRO A 46 -10.55 10.00 -27.01
CA PRO A 46 -9.82 10.72 -28.08
C PRO A 46 -8.40 11.14 -27.70
N THR A 47 -8.10 11.26 -26.40
CA THR A 47 -6.77 11.63 -25.90
C THR A 47 -5.92 10.42 -25.48
N GLY A 48 -6.46 9.20 -25.59
CA GLY A 48 -5.77 7.96 -25.29
C GLY A 48 -6.61 7.00 -24.43
N LEU A 49 -5.97 5.90 -24.02
CA LEU A 49 -6.58 4.93 -23.12
C LEU A 49 -6.65 5.51 -21.70
N GLU A 50 -7.82 5.42 -21.08
CA GLU A 50 -8.07 5.89 -19.72
C GLU A 50 -8.47 4.73 -18.82
N THR A 51 -8.32 4.93 -17.51
CA THR A 51 -8.73 3.95 -16.50
C THR A 51 -9.42 4.61 -15.31
N TRP A 52 -10.27 3.85 -14.63
CA TRP A 52 -10.91 4.29 -13.39
C TRP A 52 -10.05 4.00 -12.15
N LEU A 53 -9.86 5.02 -11.29
CA LEU A 53 -9.19 4.91 -9.99
C LEU A 53 -10.12 5.48 -8.90
N GLY A 54 -10.17 4.79 -7.76
CA GLY A 54 -10.85 5.28 -6.56
C GLY A 54 -9.89 6.09 -5.68
N TYR A 55 -10.37 7.21 -5.15
CA TYR A 55 -9.70 7.93 -4.07
C TYR A 55 -10.29 7.51 -2.72
N ARG A 56 -9.44 7.00 -1.84
CA ARG A 56 -9.80 6.67 -0.45
C ARG A 56 -9.13 7.66 0.50
N PRO A 57 -9.90 8.57 1.13
CA PRO A 57 -9.34 9.50 2.10
C PRO A 57 -8.85 8.75 3.35
N GLY A 58 -7.75 9.22 3.93
CA GLY A 58 -7.12 8.64 5.12
C GLY A 58 -5.69 8.16 4.88
N SER A 59 -5.03 7.70 5.94
CA SER A 59 -3.70 7.10 5.87
C SER A 59 -3.81 5.60 5.57
N SER A 60 -3.59 5.24 4.31
CA SER A 60 -3.37 3.85 3.91
C SER A 60 -1.87 3.66 3.62
N PRO A 61 -1.22 2.62 4.16
CA PRO A 61 0.18 2.31 3.82
C PRO A 61 0.35 1.94 2.34
N LEU A 62 -0.75 1.64 1.64
CA LEU A 62 -0.78 1.32 0.21
C LEU A 62 -1.09 2.53 -0.68
N GLY A 63 -1.20 3.73 -0.10
CA GLY A 63 -1.60 4.95 -0.81
C GLY A 63 -3.11 5.14 -0.89
N VAL A 64 -3.50 6.32 -1.40
CA VAL A 64 -4.89 6.82 -1.41
C VAL A 64 -5.59 6.64 -2.76
N LEU A 65 -4.84 6.38 -3.84
CA LEU A 65 -5.37 6.05 -5.16
C LEU A 65 -5.19 4.56 -5.42
N ALA A 66 -6.26 3.88 -5.83
CA ALA A 66 -6.21 2.46 -6.12
C ALA A 66 -7.25 2.06 -7.18
N PHE A 67 -6.98 0.96 -7.89
CA PHE A 67 -8.00 0.27 -8.65
C PHE A 67 -9.08 -0.29 -7.72
N PRO A 68 -10.35 -0.34 -8.17
CA PRO A 68 -11.39 -1.05 -7.42
C PRO A 68 -11.01 -2.51 -7.22
N GLY A 69 -11.34 -3.04 -6.07
CA GLY A 69 -10.97 -4.41 -5.70
C GLY A 69 -11.33 -4.71 -4.26
N GLY A 70 -11.12 -5.97 -3.90
CA GLY A 70 -11.57 -6.52 -2.64
C GLY A 70 -10.77 -7.75 -2.26
N SER A 71 -10.92 -8.16 -1.01
CA SER A 71 -10.43 -9.46 -0.58
C SER A 71 -11.40 -10.52 -1.05
N LEU A 72 -10.90 -11.72 -1.33
CA LEU A 72 -11.75 -12.85 -1.62
C LEU A 72 -12.69 -13.10 -0.44
N ASP A 73 -13.99 -13.17 -0.73
CA ASP A 73 -15.03 -13.56 0.20
C ASP A 73 -15.52 -14.98 -0.11
N ALA A 74 -16.07 -15.67 0.89
CA ALA A 74 -16.63 -17.01 0.70
C ALA A 74 -17.79 -17.02 -0.33
N SER A 75 -18.47 -15.89 -0.54
CA SER A 75 -19.52 -15.78 -1.55
C SER A 75 -19.00 -15.71 -3.00
N ASP A 76 -17.70 -15.49 -3.21
CA ASP A 76 -17.13 -15.31 -4.55
C ASP A 76 -16.95 -16.63 -5.32
N GLU A 77 -17.08 -17.78 -4.64
CA GLU A 77 -16.92 -19.12 -5.21
C GLU A 77 -18.23 -19.74 -5.73
N ILE A 78 -19.37 -19.03 -5.63
CA ILE A 78 -20.72 -19.55 -5.93
C ILE A 78 -21.15 -19.26 -7.37
#